data_AF-A0AAN7SFM4-F1
#
_entry.id   AF-A0AAN7SFM4-F1
#
_cell.length_a   1.000
_cell.length_b   1.000
_cell.length_c   1.000
_cell.angle_alpha   90.00
_cell.angle_beta   90.00
_cell.angle_gamma   90.00
#
_symmetry.space_group_name_H-M   'P 1'
#
loop_
_entity.id
_entity.type
_entity.pdbx_description
1 polymer ?
#
loop_
_entity_poly.entity_id
_entity_poly.type
_entity_poly.pdbx_seq_one_letter_code
_entity_poly.pdbx_strand_id
1 'polypeptide(L)'
;MNMLSAKKVRVHGMQSSRWTTRDKLTQYKGLINLYTRDRKILSCDSAIARKKQIKEIKQLRKDIKSNRAELDNAIQGDRQKLRNTLAEHRDLQLVFQNLPPIRAIDHLHQGNFNQRKLLDRMDYRMKQKTQTLIALKLELAELEDRLTYEDLGQIPVEKQAQIVTGKVQDAILKKEAAIAVRATYKNILNILKKDSIYFDAVLGTLKYDSFVQSKCMVRTTELGQLATEYLDDRKQEFKELEKVVKRDMKAREESLKVVRKEVADLSNNMGMLIRRDSDINLGRVSVPRSSEDVVLQQELENIEKVLKTLQETTYVSSFDDIYPCLVDQQKQTKRLNDILKQSKAERDKLVNKKNHADKMYTQLLYTMNSSTFEYKKEKERLLEEIKNQNQRKEEIKELSMQQGTLLANVRAALHQLSQKCAIIKGKDAKGEVRKSAQKKTSLGDLITPPPYFEEDGVKIVELLVPKLTLLVNNAVGQLDGDKKEIAYKYFQQLQSTTCTTVPIEEDEIEESLLTDIVMEDTSVPTYNDIKAKSKYLVEISTIDEDAIPAAPAKKKYKPPK
;
A
#
# COMPACT_ATOMS: atom_id res chain seq x y z
N MET A 1 -60.25 -109.14 8.19
CA MET A 1 -60.45 -109.58 6.79
C MET A 1 -61.94 -109.67 6.53
N ASN A 2 -62.47 -109.19 5.39
CA ASN A 2 -63.91 -109.31 5.10
C ASN A 2 -64.26 -110.70 4.55
N MET A 3 -65.20 -111.40 5.19
CA MET A 3 -65.73 -112.66 4.66
C MET A 3 -66.82 -112.47 3.58
N LEU A 4 -67.40 -111.27 3.47
CA LEU A 4 -68.60 -110.98 2.66
C LEU A 4 -68.32 -110.43 1.25
N SER A 5 -67.17 -110.71 0.63
CA SER A 5 -66.92 -110.32 -0.78
C SER A 5 -67.58 -111.28 -1.76
N ALA A 6 -68.08 -110.74 -2.89
CA ALA A 6 -68.75 -111.48 -3.94
C ALA A 6 -67.91 -112.64 -4.53
N LYS A 7 -66.57 -112.50 -4.54
CA LYS A 7 -65.65 -113.60 -4.95
C LYS A 7 -65.76 -114.84 -4.05
N LYS A 8 -66.04 -114.69 -2.75
CA LYS A 8 -66.23 -115.81 -1.81
C LYS A 8 -67.68 -116.31 -1.79
N VAL A 9 -68.67 -115.47 -2.05
CA VAL A 9 -70.07 -115.92 -2.20
C VAL A 9 -70.24 -116.89 -3.38
N ARG A 10 -69.41 -116.77 -4.43
CA ARG A 10 -69.34 -117.75 -5.53
C ARG A 10 -68.74 -119.12 -5.14
N VAL A 11 -68.25 -119.28 -3.91
CA VAL A 11 -67.66 -120.53 -3.36
C VAL A 11 -68.57 -121.16 -2.31
N HIS A 12 -69.34 -120.36 -1.57
CA HIS A 12 -70.28 -120.80 -0.53
C HIS A 12 -71.75 -120.50 -0.91
N GLY A 13 -72.11 -120.69 -2.18
CA GLY A 13 -73.45 -120.41 -2.68
C GLY A 13 -74.48 -121.40 -2.12
N MET A 14 -75.32 -120.95 -1.18
CA MET A 14 -76.46 -121.73 -0.70
C MET A 14 -77.39 -122.06 -1.87
N GLN A 15 -77.63 -123.35 -2.11
CA GLN A 15 -78.61 -123.85 -3.06
C GLN A 15 -79.41 -124.96 -2.40
N SER A 16 -80.73 -124.77 -2.27
CA SER A 16 -81.65 -125.81 -1.80
C SER A 16 -82.67 -126.11 -2.89
N SER A 17 -82.94 -127.40 -3.12
CA SER A 17 -83.90 -127.84 -4.15
C SER A 17 -85.32 -127.35 -3.90
N ARG A 18 -85.69 -127.14 -2.63
CA ARG A 18 -87.02 -126.70 -2.18
C ARG A 18 -87.28 -125.19 -2.37
N TRP A 19 -86.33 -124.43 -2.92
CA TRP A 19 -86.50 -122.99 -3.17
C TRP A 19 -87.40 -122.68 -4.37
N THR A 20 -88.42 -121.87 -4.13
CA THR A 20 -89.35 -121.36 -5.15
C THR A 20 -88.63 -120.44 -6.14
N THR A 21 -89.17 -120.27 -7.35
CA THR A 21 -88.62 -119.36 -8.37
C THR A 21 -88.52 -117.91 -7.88
N ARG A 22 -89.47 -117.46 -7.03
CA ARG A 22 -89.44 -116.14 -6.38
C ARG A 22 -88.25 -115.97 -5.43
N ASP A 23 -87.87 -117.01 -4.70
CA ASP A 23 -86.75 -116.99 -3.75
C ASP A 23 -85.41 -116.99 -4.49
N LYS A 24 -85.29 -117.84 -5.52
CA LYS A 24 -84.13 -117.87 -6.43
C LYS A 24 -83.92 -116.50 -7.10
N LEU A 25 -84.98 -115.86 -7.59
CA LEU A 25 -84.91 -114.51 -8.15
C LEU A 25 -84.45 -113.46 -7.11
N THR A 26 -84.91 -113.60 -5.86
CA THR A 26 -84.54 -112.70 -4.76
C THR A 26 -83.08 -112.86 -4.35
N GLN A 27 -82.58 -114.10 -4.29
CA GLN A 27 -81.15 -114.40 -4.06
C GLN A 27 -80.27 -113.90 -5.20
N TYR A 28 -80.65 -114.07 -6.47
CA TYR A 28 -79.91 -113.51 -7.60
C TYR A 28 -79.90 -111.96 -7.60
N LYS A 29 -81.02 -111.32 -7.24
CA LYS A 29 -81.05 -109.86 -7.00
C LYS A 29 -80.12 -109.45 -5.86
N GLY A 30 -80.09 -110.20 -4.75
CA GLY A 30 -79.15 -110.01 -3.65
C GLY A 30 -77.69 -110.13 -4.09
N LEU A 31 -77.36 -111.13 -4.89
CA LEU A 31 -76.02 -111.38 -5.44
C LEU A 31 -75.59 -110.25 -6.40
N ILE A 32 -76.47 -109.78 -7.29
CA ILE A 32 -76.21 -108.63 -8.18
C ILE A 32 -76.03 -107.34 -7.36
N ASN A 33 -76.82 -107.14 -6.30
CA ASN A 33 -76.65 -106.03 -5.36
C ASN A 33 -75.33 -106.11 -4.58
N LEU A 34 -74.80 -107.33 -4.33
CA LEU A 34 -73.47 -107.51 -3.74
C LEU A 34 -72.35 -107.22 -4.75
N TYR A 35 -72.41 -107.78 -5.97
CA TYR A 35 -71.41 -107.49 -7.02
C TYR A 35 -71.35 -106.00 -7.40
N THR A 36 -72.49 -105.30 -7.41
CA THR A 36 -72.52 -103.84 -7.67
C THR A 36 -71.98 -103.02 -6.49
N ARG A 37 -72.15 -103.49 -5.24
CA ARG A 37 -71.48 -102.92 -4.06
C ARG A 37 -69.97 -103.17 -4.08
N ASP A 38 -69.50 -104.40 -4.28
CA ASP A 38 -68.08 -104.74 -4.41
C ASP A 38 -67.42 -103.95 -5.55
N ARG A 39 -68.09 -103.79 -6.70
CA ARG A 39 -67.58 -102.96 -7.83
C ARG A 39 -67.51 -101.47 -7.48
N LYS A 40 -68.45 -100.94 -6.69
CA LYS A 40 -68.37 -99.56 -6.16
C LYS A 40 -67.22 -99.40 -5.17
N ILE A 41 -67.05 -100.35 -4.24
CA ILE A 41 -65.94 -100.37 -3.27
C ILE A 41 -64.59 -100.41 -3.99
N LEU A 42 -64.38 -101.36 -4.91
CA LEU A 42 -63.16 -101.45 -5.73
C LEU A 42 -62.89 -100.19 -6.54
N SER A 43 -63.92 -99.50 -7.03
CA SER A 43 -63.79 -98.21 -7.71
C SER A 43 -63.35 -97.09 -6.76
N CYS A 44 -63.91 -97.04 -5.55
CA CYS A 44 -63.49 -96.12 -4.49
C CYS A 44 -62.06 -96.38 -4.04
N ASP A 45 -61.69 -97.62 -3.75
CA ASP A 45 -60.33 -98.03 -3.37
C ASP A 45 -59.32 -97.68 -4.47
N SER A 46 -59.66 -97.96 -5.74
CA SER A 46 -58.84 -97.57 -6.90
C SER A 46 -58.75 -96.04 -7.08
N ALA A 47 -59.73 -95.26 -6.60
CA ALA A 47 -59.66 -93.80 -6.60
C ALA A 47 -58.83 -93.27 -5.41
N ILE A 48 -58.91 -93.91 -4.24
CA ILE A 48 -58.09 -93.59 -3.05
C ILE A 48 -56.62 -93.91 -3.33
N ALA A 49 -56.31 -95.08 -3.90
CA ALA A 49 -54.97 -95.47 -4.31
C ALA A 49 -54.37 -94.48 -5.32
N ARG A 50 -55.12 -94.11 -6.37
CA ARG A 50 -54.68 -93.06 -7.32
C ARG A 50 -54.49 -91.71 -6.65
N LYS A 51 -55.36 -91.29 -5.72
CA LYS A 51 -55.16 -90.06 -4.94
C LYS A 51 -53.90 -90.11 -4.05
N LYS A 52 -53.55 -91.28 -3.48
CA LYS A 52 -52.32 -91.49 -2.71
C LYS A 52 -51.08 -91.37 -3.62
N GLN A 53 -51.06 -92.10 -4.74
CA GLN A 53 -49.99 -92.05 -5.74
C GLN A 53 -49.78 -90.62 -6.30
N ILE A 54 -50.85 -89.87 -6.55
CA ILE A 54 -50.75 -88.46 -7.00
C ILE A 54 -50.15 -87.56 -5.90
N LYS A 55 -50.44 -87.80 -4.61
CA LYS A 55 -49.77 -87.09 -3.51
C LYS A 55 -48.29 -87.46 -3.43
N GLU A 56 -47.95 -88.74 -3.53
CA GLU A 56 -46.57 -89.25 -3.50
C GLU A 56 -45.74 -88.69 -4.66
N ILE A 57 -46.27 -88.69 -5.89
CA ILE A 57 -45.62 -88.08 -7.06
C ILE A 57 -45.44 -86.56 -6.88
N LYS A 58 -46.40 -85.86 -6.26
CA LYS A 58 -46.24 -84.42 -5.94
C LYS A 58 -45.17 -84.17 -4.87
N GLN A 59 -45.09 -85.03 -3.87
CA GLN A 59 -44.06 -84.96 -2.82
C GLN A 59 -42.67 -85.24 -3.41
N LEU A 60 -42.49 -86.35 -4.13
CA LEU A 60 -41.24 -86.66 -4.82
C LEU A 60 -40.79 -85.56 -5.80
N ARG A 61 -41.73 -84.87 -6.49
CA ARG A 61 -41.40 -83.70 -7.32
C ARG A 61 -40.95 -82.48 -6.51
N LYS A 62 -41.46 -82.29 -5.29
CA LYS A 62 -40.99 -81.25 -4.36
C LYS A 62 -39.59 -81.60 -3.85
N ASP A 63 -39.39 -82.86 -3.44
CA ASP A 63 -38.14 -83.34 -2.87
C ASP A 63 -37.01 -83.32 -3.92
N ILE A 64 -37.27 -83.81 -5.14
CA ILE A 64 -36.34 -83.66 -6.28
C ILE A 64 -36.01 -82.19 -6.56
N LYS A 65 -36.92 -81.23 -6.31
CA LYS A 65 -36.61 -79.80 -6.46
C LYS A 65 -35.76 -79.26 -5.29
N SER A 66 -36.01 -79.71 -4.06
CA SER A 66 -35.19 -79.36 -2.89
C SER A 66 -33.77 -79.90 -3.04
N ASN A 67 -33.64 -81.21 -3.24
CA ASN A 67 -32.36 -81.91 -3.40
C ASN A 67 -31.55 -81.36 -4.58
N ARG A 68 -32.19 -80.87 -5.66
CA ARG A 68 -31.50 -80.16 -6.75
C ARG A 68 -30.96 -78.81 -6.33
N ALA A 69 -31.76 -77.99 -5.61
CA ALA A 69 -31.28 -76.71 -5.10
C ALA A 69 -30.17 -76.87 -4.04
N GLU A 70 -30.27 -77.91 -3.20
CA GLU A 70 -29.23 -78.28 -2.23
C GLU A 70 -27.95 -78.77 -2.93
N LEU A 71 -28.07 -79.56 -4.00
CA LEU A 71 -26.94 -80.00 -4.83
C LEU A 71 -26.31 -78.83 -5.60
N ASP A 72 -27.11 -77.93 -6.18
CA ASP A 72 -26.62 -76.71 -6.84
C ASP A 72 -25.85 -75.83 -5.85
N ASN A 73 -26.36 -75.65 -4.63
CA ASN A 73 -25.68 -74.94 -3.55
C ASN A 73 -24.39 -75.65 -3.09
N ALA A 74 -24.35 -76.98 -3.09
CA ALA A 74 -23.16 -77.75 -2.72
C ALA A 74 -22.06 -77.69 -3.81
N ILE A 75 -22.44 -77.72 -5.10
CA ILE A 75 -21.51 -77.64 -6.23
C ILE A 75 -21.01 -76.21 -6.45
N GLN A 76 -21.86 -75.20 -6.26
CA GLN A 76 -21.59 -73.82 -6.68
C GLN A 76 -21.42 -72.84 -5.50
N GLY A 77 -21.61 -73.31 -4.27
CA GLY A 77 -21.58 -72.49 -3.06
C GLY A 77 -22.85 -71.68 -2.81
N ASP A 78 -23.00 -71.19 -1.58
CA ASP A 78 -24.15 -70.40 -1.16
C ASP A 78 -24.09 -68.97 -1.75
N ARG A 79 -24.78 -68.81 -2.89
CA ARG A 79 -24.90 -67.52 -3.60
C ARG A 79 -25.58 -66.44 -2.76
N GLN A 80 -26.47 -66.79 -1.82
CA GLN A 80 -27.17 -65.81 -1.00
C GLN A 80 -26.25 -65.27 0.09
N LYS A 81 -25.37 -66.10 0.67
CA LYS A 81 -24.28 -65.61 1.55
C LYS A 81 -23.35 -64.64 0.80
N LEU A 82 -22.89 -64.98 -0.40
CA LEU A 82 -22.05 -64.09 -1.23
C LEU A 82 -22.72 -62.74 -1.51
N ARG A 83 -24.02 -62.76 -1.82
CA ARG A 83 -24.81 -61.54 -2.03
C ARG A 83 -24.94 -60.69 -0.76
N ASN A 84 -25.08 -61.33 0.41
CA ASN A 84 -25.15 -60.65 1.71
C ASN A 84 -23.81 -60.07 2.14
N THR A 85 -22.69 -60.76 1.91
CA THR A 85 -21.34 -60.24 2.24
C THR A 85 -20.92 -59.09 1.34
N LEU A 86 -21.43 -59.04 0.10
CA LEU A 86 -21.22 -57.92 -0.83
C LEU A 86 -22.38 -56.90 -0.77
N ALA A 87 -23.09 -56.79 0.36
CA ALA A 87 -24.22 -55.85 0.47
C ALA A 87 -23.80 -54.38 0.40
N GLU A 88 -22.63 -54.04 0.95
CA GLU A 88 -22.07 -52.68 0.96
C GLU A 88 -21.47 -52.28 -0.40
N HIS A 89 -20.83 -53.23 -1.08
CA HIS A 89 -20.18 -53.03 -2.38
C HIS A 89 -21.07 -53.49 -3.54
N ARG A 90 -22.05 -52.65 -3.89
CA ARG A 90 -23.08 -52.95 -4.90
C ARG A 90 -22.50 -53.19 -6.31
N ASP A 91 -21.38 -52.56 -6.63
CA ASP A 91 -20.59 -52.81 -7.84
C ASP A 91 -20.05 -54.25 -7.88
N LEU A 92 -19.35 -54.69 -6.82
CA LEU A 92 -18.84 -56.05 -6.69
C LEU A 92 -19.99 -57.07 -6.64
N GLN A 93 -21.10 -56.74 -5.99
CA GLN A 93 -22.31 -57.56 -5.94
C GLN A 93 -22.88 -57.83 -7.35
N LEU A 94 -22.88 -56.83 -8.24
CA LEU A 94 -23.36 -56.96 -9.62
C LEU A 94 -22.39 -57.79 -10.48
N VAL A 95 -21.08 -57.53 -10.37
CA VAL A 95 -20.04 -58.25 -11.13
C VAL A 95 -20.01 -59.74 -10.77
N PHE A 96 -20.13 -60.09 -9.48
CA PHE A 96 -19.99 -61.47 -9.01
C PHE A 96 -21.32 -62.22 -8.79
N GLN A 97 -22.48 -61.62 -9.07
CA GLN A 97 -23.81 -62.19 -8.79
C GLN A 97 -24.03 -63.63 -9.31
N ASN A 98 -23.39 -63.98 -10.43
CA ASN A 98 -23.57 -65.27 -11.12
C ASN A 98 -22.37 -66.21 -11.01
N LEU A 99 -21.32 -65.84 -10.27
CA LEU A 99 -20.13 -66.68 -10.07
C LEU A 99 -20.22 -67.50 -8.77
N PRO A 100 -19.56 -68.67 -8.70
CA PRO A 100 -19.40 -69.40 -7.44
C PRO A 100 -18.46 -68.61 -6.49
N PRO A 101 -18.68 -68.61 -5.16
CA PRO A 101 -17.93 -67.76 -4.22
C PRO A 101 -16.41 -67.92 -4.30
N ILE A 102 -15.90 -69.13 -4.54
CA ILE A 102 -14.45 -69.39 -4.68
C ILE A 102 -13.85 -68.54 -5.81
N ARG A 103 -14.48 -68.53 -7.00
CA ARG A 103 -13.99 -67.72 -8.13
C ARG A 103 -14.17 -66.22 -7.91
N ALA A 104 -15.20 -65.80 -7.17
CA ALA A 104 -15.36 -64.40 -6.78
C ALA A 104 -14.22 -63.95 -5.84
N ILE A 105 -13.81 -64.83 -4.90
CA ILE A 105 -12.65 -64.64 -4.02
C ILE A 105 -11.35 -64.59 -4.85
N ASP A 106 -11.14 -65.51 -5.79
CA ASP A 106 -9.97 -65.52 -6.69
C ASP A 106 -9.87 -64.20 -7.49
N HIS A 107 -10.98 -63.75 -8.09
CA HIS A 107 -11.02 -62.49 -8.84
C HIS A 107 -10.81 -61.27 -7.95
N LEU A 108 -11.29 -61.27 -6.71
CA LEU A 108 -11.09 -60.19 -5.75
C LEU A 108 -9.62 -60.14 -5.27
N HIS A 109 -8.99 -61.28 -4.99
CA HIS A 109 -7.55 -61.35 -4.72
C HIS A 109 -6.71 -60.90 -5.92
N GLN A 110 -7.06 -61.32 -7.14
CA GLN A 110 -6.41 -60.88 -8.37
C GLN A 110 -6.55 -59.35 -8.58
N GLY A 111 -7.73 -58.79 -8.29
CA GLY A 111 -8.01 -57.36 -8.31
C GLY A 111 -7.17 -56.59 -7.29
N ASN A 112 -7.18 -57.01 -6.03
CA ASN A 112 -6.39 -56.41 -4.96
C ASN A 112 -4.89 -56.51 -5.22
N PHE A 113 -4.39 -57.62 -5.78
CA PHE A 113 -2.99 -57.77 -6.19
C PHE A 113 -2.61 -56.79 -7.31
N ASN A 114 -3.49 -56.62 -8.32
CA ASN A 114 -3.28 -55.66 -9.39
C ASN A 114 -3.29 -54.22 -8.88
N GLN A 115 -4.22 -53.87 -7.99
CA GLN A 115 -4.26 -52.56 -7.33
C GLN A 115 -3.03 -52.30 -6.46
N ARG A 116 -2.59 -53.28 -5.67
CA ARG A 116 -1.36 -53.20 -4.86
C ARG A 116 -0.13 -52.99 -5.73
N LYS A 117 0.01 -53.76 -6.82
CA LYS A 117 1.09 -53.62 -7.81
C LYS A 117 1.09 -52.27 -8.54
N LEU A 118 -0.08 -51.64 -8.69
CA LEU A 118 -0.20 -50.26 -9.18
C LEU A 118 0.22 -49.24 -8.12
N LEU A 119 -0.19 -49.41 -6.86
CA LEU A 119 0.22 -48.59 -5.72
C LEU A 119 1.74 -48.63 -5.54
N ASP A 120 2.35 -49.81 -5.46
CA ASP A 120 3.81 -49.98 -5.29
C ASP A 120 4.60 -49.31 -6.44
N ARG A 121 4.05 -49.32 -7.67
CA ARG A 121 4.61 -48.62 -8.83
C ARG A 121 4.51 -47.09 -8.70
N MET A 122 3.42 -46.57 -8.14
CA MET A 122 3.28 -45.13 -7.90
C MET A 122 4.14 -44.66 -6.73
N ASP A 123 4.24 -45.43 -5.65
CA ASP A 123 5.16 -45.19 -4.53
C ASP A 123 6.62 -45.14 -5.01
N TYR A 124 7.03 -46.07 -5.89
CA TYR A 124 8.36 -46.05 -6.49
C TYR A 124 8.61 -44.79 -7.33
N ARG A 125 7.65 -44.43 -8.20
CA ARG A 125 7.72 -43.18 -9.00
C ARG A 125 7.74 -41.93 -8.13
N MET A 126 7.01 -41.91 -7.03
CA MET A 126 7.02 -40.83 -6.05
C MET A 126 8.39 -40.72 -5.38
N LYS A 127 8.95 -41.84 -4.90
CA LYS A 127 10.29 -41.88 -4.31
C LYS A 127 11.37 -41.37 -5.28
N GLN A 128 11.33 -41.80 -6.55
CA GLN A 128 12.22 -41.27 -7.59
C GLN A 128 12.07 -39.75 -7.75
N LYS A 129 10.83 -39.24 -7.87
CA LYS A 129 10.58 -37.79 -8.01
C LYS A 129 11.03 -36.99 -6.78
N THR A 130 10.84 -37.52 -5.57
CA THR A 130 11.33 -36.91 -4.33
C THR A 130 12.85 -36.89 -4.29
N GLN A 131 13.53 -37.96 -4.72
CA GLN A 131 14.99 -37.98 -4.83
C GLN A 131 15.51 -36.95 -5.84
N THR A 132 14.91 -36.83 -7.03
CA THR A 132 15.29 -35.79 -8.00
C THR A 132 15.01 -34.38 -7.50
N LEU A 133 13.93 -34.18 -6.74
CA LEU A 133 13.61 -32.88 -6.13
C LEU A 133 14.62 -32.51 -5.03
N ILE A 134 15.06 -33.47 -4.22
CA ILE A 134 16.12 -33.25 -3.22
C ILE A 134 17.45 -32.91 -3.90
N ALA A 135 17.83 -33.64 -4.95
CA ALA A 135 19.05 -33.34 -5.71
C ALA A 135 19.03 -31.93 -6.33
N LEU A 136 17.94 -31.56 -7.01
CA LEU A 136 17.76 -30.22 -7.58
C LEU A 136 17.72 -29.11 -6.51
N LYS A 137 17.25 -29.40 -5.30
CA LYS A 137 17.30 -28.44 -4.18
C LYS A 137 18.69 -28.28 -3.58
N LEU A 138 19.52 -29.33 -3.58
CA LEU A 138 20.92 -29.23 -3.18
C LEU A 138 21.73 -28.47 -4.23
N GLU A 139 21.53 -28.76 -5.52
CA GLU A 139 22.14 -28.02 -6.62
C GLU A 139 21.75 -26.53 -6.61
N LEU A 140 20.47 -26.23 -6.36
CA LEU A 140 19.99 -24.85 -6.20
C LEU A 140 20.65 -24.17 -4.99
N ALA A 141 20.74 -24.84 -3.83
CA ALA A 141 21.40 -24.28 -2.65
C ALA A 141 22.90 -24.06 -2.88
N GLU A 142 23.61 -24.97 -3.55
CA GLU A 142 25.01 -24.76 -3.95
C GLU A 142 25.20 -23.58 -4.91
N LEU A 143 24.22 -23.29 -5.77
CA LEU A 143 24.25 -22.14 -6.69
C LEU A 143 23.90 -20.83 -5.97
N GLU A 144 23.00 -20.86 -4.99
CA GLU A 144 22.71 -19.71 -4.10
C GLU A 144 23.91 -19.41 -3.18
N ASP A 145 24.54 -20.44 -2.60
CA ASP A 145 25.76 -20.32 -1.80
C ASP A 145 26.93 -19.79 -2.65
N ARG A 146 27.08 -20.21 -3.92
CA ARG A 146 28.07 -19.60 -4.82
C ARG A 146 27.72 -18.14 -5.14
N LEU A 147 26.47 -17.82 -5.45
CA LEU A 147 26.06 -16.44 -5.74
C LEU A 147 26.24 -15.48 -4.55
N THR A 148 26.22 -16.01 -3.31
CA THR A 148 26.33 -15.22 -2.07
C THR A 148 27.70 -15.28 -1.38
N TYR A 149 28.51 -16.32 -1.59
CA TYR A 149 29.82 -16.52 -0.95
C TYR A 149 31.00 -16.70 -1.91
N GLU A 150 30.80 -17.15 -3.16
CA GLU A 150 31.81 -16.94 -4.22
C GLU A 150 31.67 -15.48 -4.69
N ASP A 151 32.40 -14.59 -4.00
CA ASP A 151 32.55 -13.18 -4.36
C ASP A 151 32.76 -13.04 -5.88
N LEU A 152 31.78 -12.47 -6.57
CA LEU A 152 31.93 -11.92 -7.93
C LEU A 152 32.82 -10.67 -7.83
N GLY A 153 34.11 -10.90 -7.55
CA GLY A 153 35.05 -9.91 -7.04
C GLY A 153 35.07 -8.66 -7.90
N GLN A 154 34.90 -7.50 -7.23
CA GLN A 154 34.71 -6.16 -7.80
C GLN A 154 35.12 -6.05 -9.27
N ILE A 155 34.10 -5.89 -10.13
CA ILE A 155 34.25 -5.75 -11.57
C ILE A 155 35.37 -4.71 -11.83
N PRO A 156 36.34 -4.96 -12.73
CA PRO A 156 37.51 -4.07 -12.87
C PRO A 156 37.12 -2.62 -13.23
N VAL A 157 35.95 -2.44 -13.88
CA VAL A 157 35.32 -1.13 -14.13
C VAL A 157 34.88 -0.44 -12.84
N GLU A 158 34.30 -1.16 -11.88
CA GLU A 158 33.89 -0.64 -10.58
C GLU A 158 35.11 -0.25 -9.73
N LYS A 159 36.14 -1.10 -9.68
CA LYS A 159 37.41 -0.80 -9.01
C LYS A 159 38.07 0.46 -9.59
N GLN A 160 38.04 0.62 -10.92
CA GLN A 160 38.49 1.83 -11.59
C GLN A 160 37.62 3.05 -11.25
N ALA A 161 36.30 2.89 -11.17
CA ALA A 161 35.36 3.94 -10.76
C ALA A 161 35.58 4.38 -9.30
N GLN A 162 35.88 3.47 -8.38
CA GLN A 162 36.27 3.77 -7.00
C GLN A 162 37.59 4.59 -6.98
N ILE A 163 38.60 4.19 -7.76
CA ILE A 163 39.88 4.93 -7.88
C ILE A 163 39.67 6.35 -8.44
N VAL A 164 38.80 6.50 -9.45
CA VAL A 164 38.44 7.82 -10.01
C VAL A 164 37.66 8.65 -8.99
N THR A 165 36.73 8.04 -8.27
CA THR A 165 35.93 8.71 -7.22
C THR A 165 36.81 9.24 -6.09
N GLY A 166 37.77 8.43 -5.62
CA GLY A 166 38.77 8.86 -4.64
C GLY A 166 39.60 10.04 -5.13
N LYS A 167 40.09 10.01 -6.37
CA LYS A 167 40.82 11.14 -6.99
C LYS A 167 39.98 12.42 -7.11
N VAL A 168 38.67 12.29 -7.38
CA VAL A 168 37.74 13.42 -7.42
C VAL A 168 37.49 13.99 -6.02
N GLN A 169 37.30 13.15 -5.01
CA GLN A 169 37.17 13.58 -3.61
C GLN A 169 38.44 14.29 -3.13
N ASP A 170 39.62 13.74 -3.44
CA ASP A 170 40.93 14.36 -3.19
C ASP A 170 41.04 15.77 -3.81
N ALA A 171 40.56 15.95 -5.04
CA ALA A 171 40.56 17.24 -5.73
C ALA A 171 39.57 18.24 -5.13
N ILE A 172 38.40 17.78 -4.65
CA ILE A 172 37.42 18.59 -3.93
C ILE A 172 38.00 19.07 -2.60
N LEU A 173 38.58 18.18 -1.80
CA LEU A 173 39.20 18.52 -0.51
C LEU A 173 40.37 19.52 -0.68
N LYS A 174 41.21 19.33 -1.71
CA LYS A 174 42.29 20.29 -2.05
C LYS A 174 41.74 21.66 -2.47
N LYS A 175 40.63 21.70 -3.22
CA LYS A 175 39.93 22.95 -3.60
C LYS A 175 39.34 23.66 -2.37
N GLU A 176 38.69 22.93 -1.46
CA GLU A 176 38.10 23.50 -0.25
C GLU A 176 39.16 24.03 0.71
N ALA A 177 40.26 23.29 0.91
CA ALA A 177 41.43 23.76 1.65
C ALA A 177 42.01 25.05 1.03
N ALA A 178 42.15 25.11 -0.31
CA ALA A 178 42.62 26.31 -1.00
C ALA A 178 41.65 27.51 -0.85
N ILE A 179 40.34 27.28 -0.80
CA ILE A 179 39.33 28.32 -0.52
C ILE A 179 39.46 28.83 0.93
N ALA A 180 39.62 27.94 1.91
CA ALA A 180 39.83 28.31 3.30
C ALA A 180 41.13 29.11 3.50
N VAL A 181 42.24 28.66 2.90
CA VAL A 181 43.54 29.36 2.91
C VAL A 181 43.45 30.73 2.22
N ARG A 182 42.73 30.84 1.10
CA ARG A 182 42.46 32.14 0.46
C ARG A 182 41.64 33.08 1.36
N ALA A 183 40.70 32.55 2.14
CA ALA A 183 39.91 33.34 3.08
C ALA A 183 40.76 33.84 4.26
N THR A 184 41.63 33.01 4.84
CA THR A 184 42.53 33.44 5.92
C THR A 184 43.54 34.49 5.43
N TYR A 185 44.16 34.30 4.26
CA TYR A 185 45.02 35.33 3.66
C TYR A 185 44.28 36.64 3.37
N LYS A 186 43.02 36.59 2.91
CA LYS A 186 42.20 37.81 2.74
C LYS A 186 41.94 38.52 4.06
N ASN A 187 41.73 37.78 5.15
CA ASN A 187 41.56 38.35 6.49
C ASN A 187 42.86 38.98 7.01
N ILE A 188 44.01 38.31 6.85
CA ILE A 188 45.34 38.85 7.19
C ILE A 188 45.60 40.15 6.42
N LEU A 189 45.36 40.17 5.10
CA LEU A 189 45.50 41.38 4.27
C LEU A 189 44.60 42.53 4.76
N ASN A 190 43.37 42.22 5.19
CA ASN A 190 42.44 43.22 5.72
C ASN A 190 42.87 43.76 7.10
N ILE A 191 43.57 42.96 7.92
CA ILE A 191 44.17 43.40 9.18
C ILE A 191 45.35 44.33 8.88
N LEU A 192 46.34 43.86 8.09
CA LEU A 192 47.52 44.65 7.72
C LEU A 192 47.18 46.00 7.05
N LYS A 193 46.08 46.07 6.28
CA LYS A 193 45.58 47.34 5.72
C LYS A 193 45.03 48.31 6.76
N LYS A 194 44.38 47.82 7.83
CA LYS A 194 43.95 48.66 8.96
C LYS A 194 45.14 49.11 9.78
N ASP A 195 46.08 48.19 10.03
CA ASP A 195 47.27 48.45 10.82
C ASP A 195 48.15 49.52 10.13
N SER A 196 48.31 49.47 8.79
CA SER A 196 48.97 50.52 8.02
C SER A 196 48.35 51.90 8.25
N ILE A 197 47.02 52.02 8.11
CA ILE A 197 46.29 53.29 8.32
C ILE A 197 46.44 53.78 9.78
N TYR A 198 46.45 52.86 10.74
CA TYR A 198 46.68 53.16 12.15
C TYR A 198 48.12 53.67 12.40
N PHE A 199 49.14 53.00 11.85
CA PHE A 199 50.53 53.43 11.98
C PHE A 199 50.79 54.76 11.28
N ASP A 200 50.21 55.01 10.10
CA ASP A 200 50.28 56.31 9.42
C ASP A 200 49.67 57.43 10.28
N ALA A 201 48.54 57.17 10.94
CA ALA A 201 47.91 58.12 11.86
C ALA A 201 48.78 58.39 13.11
N VAL A 202 49.37 57.34 13.72
CA VAL A 202 50.27 57.46 14.87
C VAL A 202 51.59 58.17 14.52
N LEU A 203 52.15 57.92 13.33
CA LEU A 203 53.31 58.65 12.82
C LEU A 203 52.96 60.11 12.49
N GLY A 204 51.73 60.38 12.06
CA GLY A 204 51.21 61.73 11.88
C GLY A 204 51.12 62.52 13.19
N THR A 205 50.52 61.94 14.24
CA THR A 205 50.43 62.58 15.56
C THR A 205 51.80 62.74 16.21
N LEU A 206 52.69 61.75 16.09
CA LEU A 206 54.07 61.83 16.63
C LEU A 206 54.90 62.95 15.94
N LYS A 207 54.76 63.13 14.62
CA LYS A 207 55.39 64.25 13.90
C LYS A 207 54.84 65.61 14.33
N TYR A 208 53.52 65.71 14.52
CA TYR A 208 52.89 66.94 15.00
C TYR A 208 53.33 67.28 16.42
N ASP A 209 53.34 66.29 17.33
CA ASP A 209 53.79 66.48 18.70
C ASP A 209 55.28 66.84 18.77
N SER A 210 56.14 66.18 17.99
CA SER A 210 57.56 66.56 17.86
C SER A 210 57.76 68.02 17.43
N PHE A 211 56.94 68.54 16.52
CA PHE A 211 56.96 69.96 16.14
C PHE A 211 56.48 70.89 17.28
N VAL A 212 55.42 70.50 18.01
CA VAL A 212 54.92 71.25 19.17
C VAL A 212 55.93 71.27 20.31
N GLN A 213 56.55 70.12 20.63
CA GLN A 213 57.64 70.00 21.61
C GLN A 213 58.84 70.87 21.21
N SER A 214 59.27 70.83 19.94
CA SER A 214 60.37 71.66 19.43
C SER A 214 60.07 73.16 19.60
N LYS A 215 58.85 73.60 19.28
CA LYS A 215 58.40 74.98 19.48
C LYS A 215 58.28 75.36 20.96
N CYS A 216 57.97 74.39 21.83
CA CYS A 216 57.98 74.57 23.28
C CYS A 216 59.42 74.78 23.78
N MET A 217 60.36 73.91 23.40
CA MET A 217 61.77 74.02 23.77
C MET A 217 62.39 75.35 23.36
N VAL A 218 62.16 75.82 22.13
CA VAL A 218 62.63 77.14 21.66
C VAL A 218 62.13 78.26 22.58
N ARG A 219 60.83 78.27 22.90
CA ARG A 219 60.24 79.25 23.83
C ARG A 219 60.77 79.13 25.26
N THR A 220 61.06 77.92 25.73
CA THR A 220 61.71 77.70 27.02
C THR A 220 63.15 78.23 27.02
N THR A 221 63.89 78.11 25.91
CA THR A 221 65.22 78.72 25.79
C THR A 221 65.18 80.25 25.66
N GLU A 222 64.22 80.82 24.90
CA GLU A 222 63.98 82.27 24.83
C GLU A 222 63.67 82.85 26.22
N LEU A 223 62.73 82.23 26.95
CA LEU A 223 62.36 82.65 28.30
C LEU A 223 63.50 82.43 29.31
N GLY A 224 64.30 81.37 29.13
CA GLY A 224 65.48 81.10 29.95
C GLY A 224 66.59 82.14 29.74
N GLN A 225 66.84 82.54 28.49
CA GLN A 225 67.77 83.62 28.15
C GLN A 225 67.33 84.94 28.78
N LEU A 226 66.08 85.34 28.56
CA LEU A 226 65.48 86.53 29.16
C LEU A 226 65.58 86.53 30.70
N ALA A 227 65.34 85.38 31.34
CA ALA A 227 65.48 85.23 32.78
C ALA A 227 66.94 85.32 33.26
N THR A 228 67.92 84.87 32.47
CA THR A 228 69.35 85.04 32.78
C THR A 228 69.85 86.47 32.55
N GLU A 229 69.30 87.19 31.56
CA GLU A 229 69.57 88.61 31.34
C GLU A 229 69.06 89.43 32.54
N TYR A 230 67.78 89.30 32.91
CA TYR A 230 67.22 89.92 34.12
C TYR A 230 67.98 89.55 35.41
N LEU A 231 68.53 88.33 35.50
CA LEU A 231 69.35 87.92 36.64
C LEU A 231 70.68 88.68 36.70
N ASP A 232 71.34 88.94 35.56
CA ASP A 232 72.61 89.66 35.53
C ASP A 232 72.44 91.17 35.65
N ASP A 233 71.38 91.75 35.06
CA ASP A 233 70.93 93.12 35.31
C ASP A 233 70.74 93.36 36.82
N ARG A 234 69.96 92.49 37.50
CA ARG A 234 69.76 92.57 38.95
C ARG A 234 71.08 92.42 39.72
N LYS A 235 71.99 91.53 39.33
CA LYS A 235 73.32 91.44 39.96
C LYS A 235 74.14 92.72 39.75
N GLN A 236 74.02 93.40 38.62
CA GLN A 236 74.70 94.67 38.39
C GLN A 236 74.09 95.78 39.25
N GLU A 237 72.76 95.93 39.27
CA GLU A 237 72.06 96.84 40.20
C GLU A 237 72.49 96.59 41.65
N PHE A 238 72.52 95.33 42.10
CA PHE A 238 72.97 95.01 43.46
C PHE A 238 74.44 95.38 43.71
N LYS A 239 75.36 95.17 42.75
CA LYS A 239 76.77 95.60 42.87
C LYS A 239 76.89 97.13 42.90
N GLU A 240 76.06 97.85 42.17
CA GLU A 240 76.06 99.32 42.15
C GLU A 240 75.47 99.91 43.43
N LEU A 241 74.34 99.35 43.89
CA LEU A 241 73.74 99.67 45.18
C LEU A 241 74.70 99.35 46.33
N GLU A 242 75.40 98.22 46.30
CA GLU A 242 76.43 97.88 47.29
C GLU A 242 77.57 98.90 47.30
N LYS A 243 78.03 99.39 46.13
CA LYS A 243 79.00 100.50 46.04
C LYS A 243 78.45 101.83 46.55
N VAL A 244 77.15 102.11 46.42
CA VAL A 244 76.50 103.29 47.01
C VAL A 244 76.44 103.14 48.53
N VAL A 245 75.89 102.05 49.04
CA VAL A 245 75.76 101.76 50.47
C VAL A 245 77.12 101.72 51.17
N LYS A 246 78.17 101.14 50.57
CA LYS A 246 79.53 101.17 51.14
C LYS A 246 80.14 102.57 51.23
N ARG A 247 79.75 103.51 50.34
CA ARG A 247 80.16 104.93 50.42
C ARG A 247 79.36 105.67 51.48
N ASP A 248 78.04 105.52 51.48
CA ASP A 248 77.12 106.09 52.47
C ASP A 248 77.43 105.60 53.89
N MET A 249 77.72 104.30 54.08
CA MET A 249 78.18 103.75 55.36
C MET A 249 79.53 104.34 55.82
N LYS A 250 80.50 104.55 54.91
CA LYS A 250 81.76 105.22 55.27
C LYS A 250 81.55 106.68 55.65
N ALA A 251 80.77 107.43 54.86
CA ALA A 251 80.41 108.81 55.17
C ALA A 251 79.66 108.90 56.51
N ARG A 252 78.74 107.97 56.80
CA ARG A 252 78.09 107.86 58.12
C ARG A 252 79.04 107.44 59.23
N GLU A 253 80.03 106.59 58.98
CA GLU A 253 81.03 106.22 59.98
C GLU A 253 81.94 107.42 60.31
N GLU A 254 82.29 108.23 59.31
CA GLU A 254 83.04 109.49 59.45
C GLU A 254 82.21 110.55 60.18
N SER A 255 80.96 110.77 59.78
CA SER A 255 80.01 111.64 60.51
C SER A 255 79.77 111.15 61.93
N LEU A 256 79.64 109.83 62.17
CA LEU A 256 79.52 109.27 63.52
C LEU A 256 80.82 109.37 64.31
N LYS A 257 81.99 109.47 63.69
CA LYS A 257 83.26 109.79 64.39
C LYS A 257 83.35 111.27 64.76
N VAL A 258 82.74 112.17 63.98
CA VAL A 258 82.57 113.58 64.35
C VAL A 258 81.55 113.70 65.47
N VAL A 259 80.33 113.20 65.27
CA VAL A 259 79.26 113.22 66.28
C VAL A 259 79.64 112.46 67.55
N ARG A 260 80.47 111.39 67.52
CA ARG A 260 80.99 110.77 68.75
C ARG A 260 82.05 111.59 69.47
N LYS A 261 82.76 112.50 68.81
CA LYS A 261 83.58 113.51 69.50
C LYS A 261 82.67 114.55 70.12
N GLU A 262 81.78 115.16 69.33
CA GLU A 262 80.80 116.14 69.80
C GLU A 262 79.92 115.60 70.95
N VAL A 263 79.56 114.31 70.93
CA VAL A 263 78.81 113.63 72.00
C VAL A 263 79.71 113.13 73.13
N ALA A 264 81.01 112.92 72.96
CA ALA A 264 81.92 112.74 74.09
C ALA A 264 82.09 114.09 74.83
N ASP A 265 82.35 115.16 74.08
CA ASP A 265 82.43 116.53 74.58
C ASP A 265 81.12 116.95 75.26
N LEU A 266 79.97 116.67 74.62
CA LEU A 266 78.65 116.95 75.19
C LEU A 266 78.29 116.01 76.34
N SER A 267 78.68 114.72 76.34
CA SER A 267 78.39 113.79 77.45
C SER A 267 79.24 114.07 78.68
N ASN A 268 80.44 114.66 78.52
CA ASN A 268 81.20 115.22 79.64
C ASN A 268 80.45 116.42 80.26
N ASN A 269 79.68 117.16 79.46
CA ASN A 269 78.90 118.34 79.89
C ASN A 269 77.45 118.03 80.31
N MET A 270 76.85 116.94 79.82
CA MET A 270 75.42 116.60 79.93
C MET A 270 75.17 115.44 80.91
N GLY A 271 75.86 115.45 82.04
CA GLY A 271 75.59 114.53 83.17
C GLY A 271 74.21 114.74 83.83
N MET A 272 73.44 115.74 83.40
CA MET A 272 72.09 116.04 83.90
C MET A 272 71.15 116.48 82.77
N LEU A 273 70.18 115.64 82.37
CA LEU A 273 68.74 115.98 82.16
C LEU A 273 67.88 114.82 81.57
N ILE A 274 66.80 114.45 82.28
CA ILE A 274 65.44 114.10 81.77
C ILE A 274 65.16 112.69 81.14
N ARG A 275 63.87 112.34 80.94
CA ARG A 275 63.24 111.00 81.06
C ARG A 275 61.80 110.90 80.44
N ARG A 276 61.49 109.86 79.62
CA ARG A 276 60.14 109.23 79.32
C ARG A 276 59.02 110.05 78.59
N ASP A 277 57.87 109.53 78.07
CA ASP A 277 57.28 108.15 78.04
C ASP A 277 56.51 107.70 76.72
N SER A 278 55.16 107.80 76.59
CA SER A 278 54.28 106.92 75.73
C SER A 278 52.85 107.45 75.35
N ASP A 279 52.11 106.82 74.41
CA ASP A 279 50.61 106.84 74.17
C ASP A 279 50.17 105.94 72.94
N ILE A 280 48.93 105.59 72.51
CA ILE A 280 47.53 105.42 73.08
C ILE A 280 46.61 104.49 72.17
N ASN A 281 45.26 104.68 72.02
CA ASN A 281 44.26 103.70 71.46
C ASN A 281 43.16 104.25 70.47
N LEU A 282 42.29 103.39 69.87
CA LEU A 282 41.17 103.70 68.90
C LEU A 282 39.89 102.77 69.00
N GLY A 283 38.78 103.08 68.29
CA GLY A 283 37.42 102.43 68.40
C GLY A 283 36.65 102.05 67.09
N ARG A 284 35.33 101.70 67.15
CA ARG A 284 34.56 100.94 66.09
C ARG A 284 33.07 101.36 65.84
N VAL A 285 32.47 101.04 64.65
CA VAL A 285 31.12 101.45 64.14
C VAL A 285 30.36 100.30 63.37
N SER A 286 29.09 100.46 62.94
CA SER A 286 28.18 99.47 62.27
C SER A 286 27.31 100.04 61.10
N VAL A 287 26.64 99.20 60.26
CA VAL A 287 26.07 99.52 58.90
C VAL A 287 24.78 98.69 58.54
N PRO A 288 23.82 99.17 57.69
CA PRO A 288 22.55 98.48 57.32
C PRO A 288 22.51 97.74 55.93
N ARG A 289 21.31 97.20 55.53
CA ARG A 289 21.03 96.29 54.37
C ARG A 289 20.80 96.96 52.99
N SER A 290 20.82 96.15 51.91
CA SER A 290 20.76 96.52 50.48
C SER A 290 19.57 95.88 49.71
N SER A 291 19.42 96.20 48.41
CA SER A 291 18.23 95.89 47.57
C SER A 291 18.22 94.54 46.84
N GLU A 292 19.26 93.72 46.96
CA GLU A 292 19.42 92.49 46.17
C GLU A 292 18.43 91.37 46.59
N ASP A 293 17.98 91.38 47.86
CA ASP A 293 17.01 90.41 48.43
C ASP A 293 15.68 90.33 47.63
N VAL A 294 15.26 91.40 46.94
CA VAL A 294 13.96 91.49 46.25
C VAL A 294 13.94 90.70 44.94
N VAL A 295 15.06 90.65 44.22
CA VAL A 295 15.16 89.90 42.95
C VAL A 295 15.08 88.40 43.22
N LEU A 296 15.77 87.94 44.27
CA LEU A 296 15.82 86.54 44.69
C LEU A 296 14.42 85.96 45.00
N GLN A 297 13.52 86.78 45.55
CA GLN A 297 12.14 86.37 45.83
C GLN A 297 11.31 86.11 44.56
N GLN A 298 11.51 86.89 43.50
CA GLN A 298 10.80 86.70 42.23
C GLN A 298 11.29 85.45 41.49
N GLU A 299 12.57 85.11 41.60
CA GLU A 299 13.12 83.86 41.04
C GLU A 299 12.54 82.64 41.76
N LEU A 300 12.47 82.67 43.10
CA LEU A 300 11.88 81.58 43.91
C LEU A 300 10.41 81.31 43.57
N GLU A 301 9.58 82.35 43.43
CA GLU A 301 8.19 82.20 42.98
C GLU A 301 8.07 81.49 41.62
N ASN A 302 8.98 81.80 40.68
CA ASN A 302 8.94 81.24 39.33
C ASN A 302 9.39 79.77 39.33
N ILE A 303 10.37 79.41 40.16
CA ILE A 303 10.77 78.01 40.40
C ILE A 303 9.61 77.22 41.02
N GLU A 304 8.89 77.78 42.00
CA GLU A 304 7.74 77.12 42.63
C GLU A 304 6.58 76.87 41.64
N LYS A 305 6.30 77.83 40.75
CA LYS A 305 5.32 77.68 39.65
C LYS A 305 5.70 76.53 38.72
N VAL A 306 6.97 76.44 38.32
CA VAL A 306 7.48 75.35 37.48
C VAL A 306 7.36 73.99 38.18
N LEU A 307 7.77 73.89 39.46
CA LEU A 307 7.67 72.65 40.23
C LEU A 307 6.22 72.15 40.36
N LYS A 308 5.25 73.05 40.56
CA LYS A 308 3.81 72.70 40.55
C LYS A 308 3.35 72.12 39.21
N THR A 309 3.75 72.72 38.08
CA THR A 309 3.41 72.16 36.76
C THR A 309 4.07 70.80 36.48
N LEU A 310 5.28 70.54 36.99
CA LEU A 310 5.88 69.20 36.92
C LEU A 310 5.16 68.21 37.84
N GLN A 311 4.71 68.64 39.03
CA GLN A 311 3.96 67.80 39.96
C GLN A 311 2.64 67.33 39.34
N GLU A 312 1.89 68.24 38.72
CA GLU A 312 0.64 67.95 38.02
C GLU A 312 0.85 67.00 36.82
N THR A 313 1.84 67.29 35.97
CA THR A 313 2.11 66.48 34.76
C THR A 313 2.71 65.10 35.04
N THR A 314 3.37 64.91 36.18
CA THR A 314 3.90 63.60 36.59
C THR A 314 2.96 62.81 37.51
N TYR A 315 1.86 63.42 37.98
CA TYR A 315 0.91 62.85 38.95
C TYR A 315 1.56 62.43 40.28
N VAL A 316 2.40 63.30 40.84
CA VAL A 316 3.27 62.99 41.99
C VAL A 316 2.85 63.75 43.27
N SER A 317 3.00 63.11 44.44
CA SER A 317 2.53 63.65 45.73
C SER A 317 3.45 64.70 46.39
N SER A 318 4.76 64.68 46.12
CA SER A 318 5.75 65.64 46.63
C SER A 318 6.68 66.14 45.51
N PHE A 319 7.31 67.31 45.65
CA PHE A 319 8.32 67.77 44.70
C PHE A 319 9.55 66.84 44.64
N ASP A 320 9.93 66.22 45.76
CA ASP A 320 11.10 65.33 45.85
C ASP A 320 10.94 64.08 44.96
N ASP A 321 9.71 63.57 44.83
CA ASP A 321 9.37 62.34 44.11
C ASP A 321 9.31 62.54 42.57
N ILE A 322 9.31 63.79 42.09
CA ILE A 322 9.27 64.12 40.64
C ILE A 322 10.51 63.55 39.92
N TYR A 323 11.70 63.72 40.51
CA TYR A 323 12.94 63.25 39.90
C TYR A 323 13.04 61.72 39.84
N PRO A 324 12.76 60.95 40.92
CA PRO A 324 12.58 59.50 40.86
C PRO A 324 11.60 59.04 39.77
N CYS A 325 10.43 59.70 39.66
CA CYS A 325 9.42 59.37 38.65
C CYS A 325 9.97 59.53 37.21
N LEU A 326 10.59 60.67 36.90
CA LEU A 326 11.19 60.93 35.59
C LEU A 326 12.34 59.97 35.26
N VAL A 327 13.17 59.61 36.26
CA VAL A 327 14.25 58.63 36.10
C VAL A 327 13.71 57.25 35.77
N ASP A 328 12.63 56.81 36.41
CA ASP A 328 12.01 55.50 36.14
C ASP A 328 11.23 55.48 34.82
N GLN A 329 10.54 56.56 34.45
CA GLN A 329 9.99 56.73 33.10
C GLN A 329 11.09 56.63 32.03
N GLN A 330 12.27 57.20 32.27
CA GLN A 330 13.41 57.09 31.35
C GLN A 330 13.95 55.65 31.26
N LYS A 331 14.04 54.91 32.38
CA LYS A 331 14.42 53.47 32.40
C LYS A 331 13.41 52.62 31.63
N GLN A 332 12.11 52.83 31.85
CA GLN A 332 11.05 52.12 31.14
C GLN A 332 11.08 52.42 29.63
N THR A 333 11.26 53.68 29.26
CA THR A 333 11.39 54.12 27.86
C THR A 333 12.60 53.48 27.16
N LYS A 334 13.75 53.38 27.85
CA LYS A 334 14.93 52.65 27.34
C LYS A 334 14.62 51.17 27.11
N ARG A 335 14.05 50.49 28.12
CA ARG A 335 13.66 49.06 28.04
C ARG A 335 12.67 48.78 26.90
N LEU A 336 11.65 49.62 26.72
CA LEU A 336 10.68 49.50 25.63
C LEU A 336 11.33 49.70 24.25
N ASN A 337 12.22 50.67 24.12
CA ASN A 337 12.99 50.87 22.89
C ASN A 337 13.88 49.67 22.54
N ASP A 338 14.49 49.02 23.53
CA ASP A 338 15.36 47.86 23.29
C ASP A 338 14.55 46.59 22.92
N ILE A 339 13.39 46.38 23.54
CA ILE A 339 12.41 45.36 23.11
C ILE A 339 11.94 45.63 21.67
N LEU A 340 11.67 46.89 21.32
CA LEU A 340 11.24 47.29 19.98
C LEU A 340 12.36 47.10 18.93
N LYS A 341 13.63 47.33 19.28
CA LYS A 341 14.79 46.99 18.43
C LYS A 341 14.91 45.48 18.22
N GLN A 342 14.78 44.68 19.29
CA GLN A 342 14.82 43.22 19.21
C GLN A 342 13.71 42.68 18.30
N SER A 343 12.45 43.10 18.53
CA SER A 343 11.30 42.70 17.71
C SER A 343 11.45 43.10 16.24
N LYS A 344 11.97 44.30 15.94
CA LYS A 344 12.31 44.69 14.56
C LYS A 344 13.36 43.75 13.95
N ALA A 345 14.45 43.48 14.65
CA ALA A 345 15.50 42.58 14.18
C ALA A 345 15.04 41.12 13.99
N GLU A 346 14.10 40.64 14.81
CA GLU A 346 13.45 39.33 14.63
C GLU A 346 12.53 39.29 13.42
N ARG A 347 11.69 40.31 13.23
CA ARG A 347 10.87 40.48 12.03
C ARG A 347 11.73 40.52 10.77
N ASP A 348 12.84 41.26 10.77
CA ASP A 348 13.76 41.35 9.64
C ASP A 348 14.50 40.02 9.37
N LYS A 349 14.89 39.27 10.41
CA LYS A 349 15.37 37.88 10.26
C LYS A 349 14.30 36.96 9.65
N LEU A 350 13.03 37.13 10.03
CA LEU A 350 11.92 36.31 9.52
C LEU A 350 11.62 36.62 8.05
N VAL A 351 11.61 37.90 7.68
CA VAL A 351 11.48 38.36 6.28
C VAL A 351 12.64 37.85 5.44
N ASN A 352 13.89 37.93 5.93
CA ASN A 352 15.04 37.39 5.22
C ASN A 352 14.99 35.86 5.05
N LYS A 353 14.48 35.12 6.05
CA LYS A 353 14.21 33.67 5.93
C LYS A 353 13.14 33.38 4.87
N LYS A 354 12.03 34.13 4.83
CA LYS A 354 11.04 34.01 3.76
C LYS A 354 11.65 34.30 2.39
N ASN A 355 12.33 35.43 2.22
CA ASN A 355 12.96 35.81 0.96
C ASN A 355 14.00 34.78 0.47
N HIS A 356 14.67 34.06 1.39
CA HIS A 356 15.54 32.94 1.05
C HIS A 356 14.73 31.68 0.64
N ALA A 357 13.65 31.36 1.34
CA ALA A 357 12.76 30.25 0.99
C ALA A 357 12.09 30.47 -0.38
N ASP A 358 11.59 31.68 -0.67
CA ASP A 358 10.99 32.04 -1.95
C ASP A 358 12.02 31.96 -3.10
N LYS A 359 13.29 32.35 -2.83
CA LYS A 359 14.41 32.17 -3.76
C LYS A 359 14.78 30.70 -3.97
N MET A 360 14.76 29.87 -2.93
CA MET A 360 14.98 28.43 -3.07
C MET A 360 13.82 27.72 -3.77
N TYR A 361 12.58 28.16 -3.56
CA TYR A 361 11.40 27.64 -4.25
C TYR A 361 11.46 27.97 -5.74
N THR A 362 11.70 29.24 -6.11
CA THR A 362 11.89 29.62 -7.52
C THR A 362 13.12 28.95 -8.13
N GLN A 363 14.22 28.80 -7.37
CA GLN A 363 15.37 28.02 -7.83
C GLN A 363 14.99 26.55 -8.07
N LEU A 364 14.25 25.88 -7.19
CA LEU A 364 13.82 24.48 -7.39
C LEU A 364 12.81 24.33 -8.54
N LEU A 365 11.98 25.36 -8.79
CA LEU A 365 11.02 25.39 -9.89
C LEU A 365 11.71 25.54 -11.26
N TYR A 366 12.78 26.34 -11.33
CA TYR A 366 13.50 26.65 -12.58
C TYR A 366 14.84 25.94 -12.75
N THR A 367 15.36 25.25 -11.74
CA THR A 367 16.51 24.34 -11.87
C THR A 367 16.02 23.07 -12.55
N MET A 368 15.99 23.14 -13.89
CA MET A 368 15.80 22.00 -14.79
C MET A 368 16.94 20.99 -14.59
N ASN A 369 16.84 20.16 -13.56
CA ASN A 369 17.64 18.97 -13.42
C ASN A 369 17.19 18.01 -14.54
N SER A 370 18.09 17.60 -15.46
CA SER A 370 17.70 16.79 -16.63
C SER A 370 16.93 15.54 -16.23
N SER A 371 17.35 14.91 -15.13
CA SER A 371 16.67 13.78 -14.48
C SER A 371 15.20 14.03 -14.11
N THR A 372 14.79 15.26 -13.81
CA THR A 372 13.38 15.61 -13.52
C THR A 372 12.55 15.74 -14.80
N PHE A 373 13.15 16.21 -15.90
CA PHE A 373 12.50 16.24 -17.22
C PHE A 373 12.42 14.83 -17.83
N GLU A 374 13.52 14.08 -17.75
CA GLU A 374 13.59 12.65 -18.10
C GLU A 374 12.56 11.84 -17.30
N TYR A 375 12.47 12.04 -15.97
CA TYR A 375 11.45 11.37 -15.14
C TYR A 375 10.01 11.75 -15.53
N LYS A 376 9.72 13.01 -15.89
CA LYS A 376 8.39 13.39 -16.40
C LYS A 376 8.08 12.70 -17.73
N LYS A 377 9.01 12.78 -18.69
CA LYS A 377 8.87 12.16 -20.01
C LYS A 377 8.74 10.64 -19.92
N GLU A 378 9.48 10.00 -19.02
CA GLU A 378 9.40 8.56 -18.78
C GLU A 378 8.10 8.18 -18.08
N LYS A 379 7.61 8.99 -17.11
CA LYS A 379 6.28 8.81 -16.51
C LYS A 379 5.17 8.93 -17.56
N GLU A 380 5.27 9.90 -18.46
CA GLU A 380 4.31 10.09 -19.57
C GLU A 380 4.34 8.89 -20.52
N ARG A 381 5.53 8.44 -20.95
CA ARG A 381 5.73 7.21 -21.75
C ARG A 381 5.14 5.97 -21.08
N LEU A 382 5.36 5.79 -19.78
CA LEU A 382 4.84 4.64 -19.02
C LEU A 382 3.31 4.71 -18.83
N LEU A 383 2.72 5.89 -18.68
CA LEU A 383 1.26 6.06 -18.65
C LEU A 383 0.61 5.74 -20.00
N GLU A 384 1.28 6.10 -21.10
CA GLU A 384 0.83 5.79 -22.46
C GLU A 384 0.95 4.29 -22.77
N GLU A 385 2.06 3.64 -22.38
CA GLU A 385 2.22 2.18 -22.45
C GLU A 385 1.15 1.44 -21.62
N ILE A 386 0.85 1.91 -20.40
CA ILE A 386 -0.22 1.36 -19.56
C ILE A 386 -1.59 1.52 -20.23
N LYS A 387 -1.85 2.65 -20.92
CA LYS A 387 -3.09 2.86 -21.67
C LYS A 387 -3.21 1.85 -22.83
N ASN A 388 -2.14 1.70 -23.62
CA ASN A 388 -2.09 0.77 -24.75
C ASN A 388 -2.29 -0.69 -24.29
N GLN A 389 -1.66 -1.11 -23.19
CA GLN A 389 -1.85 -2.47 -22.65
C GLN A 389 -3.25 -2.70 -22.07
N ASN A 390 -3.91 -1.66 -21.54
CA ASN A 390 -5.33 -1.78 -21.14
C ASN A 390 -6.26 -1.88 -22.36
N GLN A 391 -6.03 -1.13 -23.44
CA GLN A 391 -6.82 -1.29 -24.69
C GLN A 391 -6.69 -2.71 -25.25
N ARG A 392 -5.45 -3.19 -25.41
CA ARG A 392 -5.16 -4.56 -25.88
C ARG A 392 -5.75 -5.66 -25.00
N LYS A 393 -5.93 -5.40 -23.70
CA LYS A 393 -6.58 -6.32 -22.76
C LYS A 393 -8.09 -6.39 -22.97
N GLU A 394 -8.75 -5.29 -23.32
CA GLU A 394 -10.18 -5.30 -23.66
C GLU A 394 -10.40 -5.93 -25.04
N GLU A 395 -9.57 -5.64 -26.05
CA GLU A 395 -9.57 -6.34 -27.36
C GLU A 395 -9.50 -7.87 -27.20
N ILE A 396 -8.58 -8.37 -26.35
CA ILE A 396 -8.43 -9.81 -26.08
C ILE A 396 -9.64 -10.39 -25.34
N LYS A 397 -10.31 -9.63 -24.46
CA LYS A 397 -11.56 -10.06 -23.82
C LYS A 397 -12.70 -10.16 -24.84
N GLU A 398 -12.83 -9.19 -25.73
CA GLU A 398 -13.87 -9.17 -26.78
C GLU A 398 -13.69 -10.35 -27.74
N LEU A 399 -12.46 -10.57 -28.23
CA LEU A 399 -12.11 -11.77 -29.01
C LEU A 399 -12.39 -13.08 -28.24
N SER A 400 -12.05 -13.14 -26.95
CA SER A 400 -12.36 -14.30 -26.11
C SER A 400 -13.87 -14.51 -25.89
N MET A 401 -14.66 -13.45 -25.88
CA MET A 401 -16.12 -13.50 -25.76
C MET A 401 -16.76 -13.94 -27.07
N GLN A 402 -16.30 -13.43 -28.21
CA GLN A 402 -16.72 -13.86 -29.56
C GLN A 402 -16.35 -15.34 -29.82
N GLN A 403 -15.15 -15.77 -29.44
CA GLN A 403 -14.77 -17.19 -29.50
C GLN A 403 -15.63 -18.05 -28.55
N GLY A 404 -15.96 -17.52 -27.36
CA GLY A 404 -16.86 -18.17 -26.41
C GLY A 404 -18.27 -18.38 -26.94
N THR A 405 -18.89 -17.36 -27.56
CA THR A 405 -20.23 -17.46 -28.15
C THR A 405 -20.23 -18.36 -29.39
N LEU A 406 -19.22 -18.25 -30.26
CA LEU A 406 -19.08 -19.13 -31.43
C LEU A 406 -18.91 -20.60 -31.01
N LEU A 407 -18.08 -20.89 -30.00
CA LEU A 407 -17.89 -22.26 -29.51
C LEU A 407 -19.13 -22.81 -28.78
N ALA A 408 -19.89 -21.95 -28.08
CA ALA A 408 -21.21 -22.30 -27.55
C ALA A 408 -22.22 -22.63 -28.67
N ASN A 409 -22.25 -21.85 -29.75
CA ASN A 409 -23.09 -22.10 -30.92
C ASN A 409 -22.71 -23.41 -31.63
N VAL A 410 -21.42 -23.70 -31.78
CA VAL A 410 -20.91 -24.97 -32.32
C VAL A 410 -21.32 -26.15 -31.44
N ARG A 411 -21.19 -26.04 -30.10
CA ARG A 411 -21.71 -27.08 -29.17
C ARG A 411 -23.22 -27.28 -29.34
N ALA A 412 -24.01 -26.19 -29.38
CA ALA A 412 -25.46 -26.27 -29.54
C ALA A 412 -25.84 -26.96 -30.87
N ALA A 413 -25.18 -26.63 -31.98
CA ALA A 413 -25.37 -27.28 -33.27
C ALA A 413 -24.99 -28.78 -33.24
N LEU A 414 -23.88 -29.14 -32.59
CA LEU A 414 -23.47 -30.55 -32.41
C LEU A 414 -24.47 -31.33 -31.55
N HIS A 415 -25.01 -30.74 -30.47
CA HIS A 415 -26.07 -31.36 -29.68
C HIS A 415 -27.36 -31.54 -30.48
N GLN A 416 -27.80 -30.55 -31.26
CA GLN A 416 -28.96 -30.68 -32.16
C GLN A 416 -28.74 -31.77 -33.22
N LEU A 417 -27.54 -31.85 -33.80
CA LEU A 417 -27.20 -32.89 -34.77
C LEU A 417 -27.18 -34.28 -34.12
N SER A 418 -26.67 -34.40 -32.88
CA SER A 418 -26.68 -35.63 -32.09
C SER A 418 -28.10 -36.10 -31.76
N GLN A 419 -28.99 -35.18 -31.38
CA GLN A 419 -30.42 -35.46 -31.17
C GLN A 419 -31.11 -35.93 -32.46
N LYS A 420 -30.93 -35.23 -33.59
CA LYS A 420 -31.45 -35.65 -34.91
C LYS A 420 -30.88 -37.02 -35.33
N CYS A 421 -29.61 -37.30 -35.02
CA CYS A 421 -28.96 -38.59 -35.29
C CYS A 421 -29.31 -39.71 -34.30
N ALA A 422 -30.04 -39.45 -33.20
CA ALA A 422 -30.44 -40.50 -32.25
C ALA A 422 -31.41 -41.53 -32.86
N ILE A 423 -32.10 -41.15 -33.94
CA ILE A 423 -32.97 -42.02 -34.75
C ILE A 423 -32.14 -43.09 -35.50
N ILE A 424 -30.86 -42.79 -35.81
CA ILE A 424 -29.97 -43.66 -36.57
C ILE A 424 -29.36 -44.72 -35.65
N LYS A 425 -29.86 -45.95 -35.74
CA LYS A 425 -29.32 -47.09 -34.98
C LYS A 425 -27.93 -47.49 -35.51
N GLY A 426 -26.89 -47.06 -34.78
CA GLY A 426 -25.51 -47.49 -34.99
C GLY A 426 -25.31 -49.00 -34.79
N LYS A 427 -24.13 -49.51 -35.17
CA LYS A 427 -23.78 -50.94 -35.06
C LYS A 427 -23.75 -51.45 -33.61
N ASP A 428 -23.71 -50.54 -32.65
CA ASP A 428 -23.71 -50.78 -31.20
C ASP A 428 -25.03 -51.43 -30.71
N ALA A 429 -26.10 -51.35 -31.52
CA ALA A 429 -27.35 -52.08 -31.32
C ALA A 429 -27.22 -53.63 -31.44
N LYS A 430 -26.00 -54.18 -31.61
CA LYS A 430 -25.71 -55.62 -31.51
C LYS A 430 -25.45 -56.13 -30.07
N GLY A 431 -25.76 -55.32 -29.05
CA GLY A 431 -25.60 -55.68 -27.64
C GLY A 431 -26.76 -56.45 -26.99
N GLU A 432 -28.03 -56.20 -27.38
CA GLU A 432 -29.17 -56.69 -26.58
C GLU A 432 -30.43 -57.04 -27.41
N VAL A 433 -30.50 -58.27 -27.93
CA VAL A 433 -31.73 -58.84 -28.52
C VAL A 433 -31.94 -60.27 -28.03
N ARG A 434 -32.59 -60.42 -26.87
CA ARG A 434 -33.32 -61.65 -26.48
C ARG A 434 -34.26 -61.39 -25.30
N LYS A 435 -35.53 -61.76 -25.49
CA LYS A 435 -36.72 -61.40 -24.67
C LYS A 435 -37.17 -59.95 -24.93
N SER A 436 -38.45 -59.65 -25.13
CA SER A 436 -39.63 -60.52 -25.24
C SER A 436 -40.69 -59.92 -26.17
N ALA A 437 -41.34 -60.76 -26.97
CA ALA A 437 -42.59 -60.40 -27.65
C ALA A 437 -43.79 -60.49 -26.68
N GLN A 438 -44.90 -59.81 -27.03
CA GLN A 438 -46.08 -59.56 -26.18
C GLN A 438 -45.75 -58.56 -25.04
N LYS A 439 -46.56 -57.50 -24.79
CA LYS A 439 -48.01 -57.33 -24.97
C LYS A 439 -48.36 -55.85 -25.23
N LYS A 440 -49.53 -55.54 -25.80
CA LYS A 440 -50.10 -54.18 -25.82
C LYS A 440 -50.80 -53.86 -24.50
N THR A 441 -50.50 -52.71 -23.89
CA THR A 441 -51.39 -51.97 -22.97
C THR A 441 -50.95 -50.50 -22.86
N SER A 442 -51.83 -49.64 -22.34
CA SER A 442 -51.81 -48.18 -22.43
C SER A 442 -51.16 -47.44 -21.23
N LEU A 443 -50.71 -46.21 -21.51
CA LEU A 443 -50.45 -45.06 -20.62
C LEU A 443 -49.74 -45.26 -19.26
N GLY A 444 -48.72 -44.42 -19.05
CA GLY A 444 -48.11 -44.13 -17.75
C GLY A 444 -46.89 -43.24 -17.96
N ASP A 445 -46.93 -42.00 -17.46
CA ASP A 445 -45.85 -41.03 -17.66
C ASP A 445 -44.58 -41.42 -16.88
N LEU A 446 -43.66 -42.07 -17.57
CA LEU A 446 -42.29 -42.24 -17.11
C LEU A 446 -41.47 -41.03 -17.54
N ILE A 447 -41.45 -40.01 -16.67
CA ILE A 447 -40.50 -38.89 -16.76
C ILE A 447 -39.10 -39.51 -16.83
N THR A 448 -38.53 -39.52 -18.03
CA THR A 448 -37.20 -40.06 -18.28
C THR A 448 -36.22 -39.00 -17.81
N PRO A 449 -35.22 -39.31 -16.96
CA PRO A 449 -34.20 -38.33 -16.61
C PRO A 449 -33.50 -37.87 -17.91
N PRO A 450 -33.13 -36.58 -18.04
CA PRO A 450 -32.48 -36.08 -19.23
C PRO A 450 -31.26 -36.96 -19.60
N PRO A 451 -31.09 -37.34 -20.88
CA PRO A 451 -29.95 -38.14 -21.29
C PRO A 451 -28.66 -37.39 -20.94
N TYR A 452 -27.71 -38.08 -20.31
CA TYR A 452 -26.48 -37.47 -19.80
C TYR A 452 -25.74 -36.74 -20.93
N PHE A 453 -25.65 -35.41 -20.83
CA PHE A 453 -25.10 -34.56 -21.88
C PHE A 453 -23.57 -34.55 -21.79
N GLU A 454 -22.90 -35.21 -22.72
CA GLU A 454 -21.44 -35.14 -22.86
C GLU A 454 -21.04 -33.71 -23.29
N GLU A 455 -20.36 -32.96 -22.42
CA GLU A 455 -20.02 -31.53 -22.65
C GLU A 455 -18.86 -31.30 -23.65
N ASP A 456 -18.15 -32.38 -23.99
CA ASP A 456 -16.98 -32.39 -24.85
C ASP A 456 -17.37 -32.55 -26.33
N GLY A 457 -17.26 -31.45 -27.08
CA GLY A 457 -17.59 -31.40 -28.51
C GLY A 457 -16.83 -32.41 -29.37
N VAL A 458 -15.61 -32.81 -28.98
CA VAL A 458 -14.82 -33.80 -29.73
C VAL A 458 -15.48 -35.17 -29.66
N LYS A 459 -15.89 -35.60 -28.46
CA LYS A 459 -16.61 -36.87 -28.26
C LYS A 459 -17.98 -36.88 -28.94
N ILE A 460 -18.69 -35.74 -28.96
CA ILE A 460 -19.96 -35.63 -29.72
C ILE A 460 -19.69 -35.88 -31.21
N VAL A 461 -18.61 -35.33 -31.76
CA VAL A 461 -18.19 -35.60 -33.16
C VAL A 461 -17.81 -37.07 -33.35
N GLU A 462 -17.04 -37.69 -32.46
CA GLU A 462 -16.69 -39.12 -32.53
C GLU A 462 -17.93 -40.04 -32.50
N LEU A 463 -18.98 -39.67 -31.78
CA LEU A 463 -20.26 -40.39 -31.74
C LEU A 463 -21.17 -40.10 -32.96
N LEU A 464 -20.97 -38.96 -33.64
CA LEU A 464 -21.72 -38.53 -34.82
C LEU A 464 -21.15 -39.12 -36.11
N VAL A 465 -19.83 -39.05 -36.31
CA VAL A 465 -19.12 -39.51 -37.51
C VAL A 465 -19.54 -40.91 -37.97
N PRO A 466 -19.58 -41.97 -37.13
CA PRO A 466 -19.98 -43.30 -37.58
C PRO A 466 -21.49 -43.40 -37.90
N LYS A 467 -22.36 -42.62 -37.23
CA LYS A 467 -23.80 -42.57 -37.52
C LYS A 467 -24.09 -41.85 -38.83
N LEU A 468 -23.45 -40.71 -39.06
CA LEU A 468 -23.53 -39.94 -40.29
C LEU A 468 -22.91 -40.69 -41.47
N THR A 469 -21.77 -41.36 -41.27
CA THR A 469 -21.18 -42.26 -42.28
C THR A 469 -22.13 -43.40 -42.64
N LEU A 470 -22.85 -43.97 -41.66
CA LEU A 470 -23.88 -44.98 -41.92
C LEU A 470 -25.11 -44.39 -42.62
N LEU A 471 -25.49 -43.14 -42.35
CA LEU A 471 -26.56 -42.45 -43.09
C LEU A 471 -26.16 -42.22 -44.55
N VAL A 472 -24.98 -41.63 -44.79
CA VAL A 472 -24.44 -41.35 -46.13
C VAL A 472 -24.30 -42.64 -46.94
N ASN A 473 -23.72 -43.70 -46.37
CA ASN A 473 -23.55 -44.97 -47.07
C ASN A 473 -24.88 -45.66 -47.42
N ASN A 474 -25.98 -45.39 -46.70
CA ASN A 474 -27.31 -45.85 -47.08
C ASN A 474 -27.99 -44.92 -48.10
N ALA A 475 -27.74 -43.61 -48.02
CA ALA A 475 -28.25 -42.60 -48.97
C ALA A 475 -27.55 -42.62 -50.35
N VAL A 476 -26.36 -43.22 -50.43
CA VAL A 476 -25.61 -43.47 -51.68
C VAL A 476 -26.19 -44.64 -52.50
N GLY A 477 -27.13 -45.41 -51.94
CA GLY A 477 -27.97 -46.32 -52.74
C GLY A 477 -28.79 -45.55 -53.76
N GLN A 478 -28.73 -45.95 -55.04
CA GLN A 478 -29.36 -45.22 -56.15
C GLN A 478 -30.87 -45.04 -55.94
N LEU A 479 -31.29 -43.80 -55.71
CA LEU A 479 -32.68 -43.37 -55.75
C LEU A 479 -33.10 -43.08 -57.20
N ASP A 480 -34.13 -43.79 -57.68
CA ASP A 480 -34.81 -43.47 -58.95
C ASP A 480 -35.21 -41.99 -59.01
N GLY A 481 -35.18 -41.39 -60.20
CA GLY A 481 -35.39 -39.96 -60.43
C GLY A 481 -36.60 -39.38 -59.68
N ASP A 482 -37.77 -39.97 -59.85
CA ASP A 482 -39.02 -39.51 -59.24
C ASP A 482 -38.96 -39.50 -57.70
N LYS A 483 -38.37 -40.56 -57.11
CA LYS A 483 -38.19 -40.66 -55.65
C LYS A 483 -37.15 -39.66 -55.17
N LYS A 484 -36.12 -39.38 -55.99
CA LYS A 484 -35.10 -38.38 -55.71
C LYS A 484 -35.69 -36.96 -55.73
N GLU A 485 -36.57 -36.64 -56.69
CA GLU A 485 -37.30 -35.37 -56.71
C GLU A 485 -38.24 -35.21 -55.52
N ILE A 486 -39.01 -36.25 -55.17
CA ILE A 486 -39.91 -36.21 -54.00
C ILE A 486 -39.09 -36.05 -52.71
N ALA A 487 -37.95 -36.74 -52.58
CA ALA A 487 -37.02 -36.57 -51.47
C ALA A 487 -36.39 -35.17 -51.42
N TYR A 488 -36.05 -34.56 -52.57
CA TYR A 488 -35.55 -33.19 -52.63
C TYR A 488 -36.61 -32.16 -52.24
N LYS A 489 -37.85 -32.30 -52.73
CA LYS A 489 -38.98 -31.44 -52.37
C LYS A 489 -39.31 -31.56 -50.87
N TYR A 490 -39.31 -32.78 -50.33
CA TYR A 490 -39.51 -33.02 -48.90
C TYR A 490 -38.34 -32.50 -48.05
N PHE A 491 -37.10 -32.64 -48.51
CA PHE A 491 -35.92 -32.07 -47.86
C PHE A 491 -35.97 -30.53 -47.85
N GLN A 492 -36.31 -29.90 -48.98
CA GLN A 492 -36.48 -28.45 -49.10
C GLN A 492 -37.59 -27.94 -48.18
N GLN A 493 -38.72 -28.64 -48.09
CA GLN A 493 -39.84 -28.34 -47.19
C GLN A 493 -39.48 -28.56 -45.70
N LEU A 494 -38.62 -29.53 -45.39
CA LEU A 494 -38.10 -29.78 -44.04
C LEU A 494 -37.00 -28.77 -43.66
N GLN A 495 -36.24 -28.29 -44.64
CA GLN A 495 -35.28 -27.21 -44.48
C GLN A 495 -36.02 -25.90 -44.20
N SER A 496 -37.05 -25.55 -44.97
CA SER A 496 -37.89 -24.36 -44.74
C SER A 496 -38.79 -24.41 -43.50
N THR A 497 -38.81 -25.54 -42.76
CA THR A 497 -39.54 -25.67 -41.48
C THR A 497 -38.64 -25.96 -40.28
N THR A 498 -37.36 -26.30 -40.48
CA THR A 498 -36.39 -26.50 -39.37
C THR A 498 -35.22 -25.53 -39.38
N CYS A 499 -34.98 -24.82 -40.50
CA CYS A 499 -34.47 -23.46 -40.44
C CYS A 499 -35.65 -22.56 -40.04
N THR A 500 -35.86 -22.41 -38.73
CA THR A 500 -36.39 -21.15 -38.22
C THR A 500 -35.54 -20.06 -38.84
N THR A 501 -36.15 -19.00 -39.37
CA THR A 501 -35.42 -17.78 -39.69
C THR A 501 -34.88 -17.23 -38.37
N VAL A 502 -33.65 -17.60 -38.04
CA VAL A 502 -32.72 -16.62 -37.48
C VAL A 502 -32.85 -15.43 -38.42
N PRO A 503 -33.25 -14.23 -37.96
CA PRO A 503 -32.86 -13.06 -38.69
C PRO A 503 -31.33 -13.10 -38.67
N ILE A 504 -30.76 -13.53 -39.79
CA ILE A 504 -29.72 -12.72 -40.38
C ILE A 504 -30.43 -11.38 -40.53
N GLU A 505 -30.27 -10.54 -39.50
CA GLU A 505 -30.33 -9.11 -39.74
C GLU A 505 -29.35 -8.94 -40.89
N GLU A 506 -29.85 -8.40 -41.99
CA GLU A 506 -28.99 -7.77 -42.99
C GLU A 506 -28.45 -6.51 -42.29
N ASP A 507 -27.59 -6.73 -41.28
CA ASP A 507 -26.34 -6.01 -41.12
C ASP A 507 -25.88 -5.79 -42.56
N GLU A 508 -26.01 -4.55 -43.00
CA GLU A 508 -25.71 -4.20 -44.37
C GLU A 508 -24.30 -4.74 -44.65
N ILE A 509 -24.15 -5.54 -45.71
CA ILE A 509 -22.83 -5.70 -46.30
C ILE A 509 -22.53 -4.36 -46.93
N GLU A 510 -22.12 -3.42 -46.08
CA GLU A 510 -21.65 -2.12 -46.47
C GLU A 510 -20.55 -2.36 -47.50
N GLU A 511 -20.70 -1.74 -48.66
CA GLU A 511 -19.59 -1.52 -49.58
C GLU A 511 -18.60 -0.45 -49.01
N SER A 512 -18.52 -0.33 -47.67
CA SER A 512 -17.58 0.48 -46.88
C SER A 512 -16.22 -0.22 -46.70
N LEU A 513 -15.79 -0.90 -47.76
CA LEU A 513 -14.37 -1.22 -47.99
C LEU A 513 -13.83 -0.48 -49.23
N LEU A 514 -14.66 0.31 -49.92
CA LEU A 514 -14.30 0.99 -51.18
C LEU A 514 -14.93 2.39 -51.38
N THR A 515 -15.84 2.86 -50.52
CA THR A 515 -16.50 4.18 -50.67
C THR A 515 -15.87 5.31 -49.84
N ASP A 516 -15.36 5.03 -48.64
CA ASP A 516 -14.87 6.05 -47.69
C ASP A 516 -13.42 6.49 -47.98
N ILE A 517 -13.18 6.91 -49.23
CA ILE A 517 -12.12 7.88 -49.58
C ILE A 517 -12.78 9.23 -49.92
N VAL A 518 -13.73 9.64 -49.07
CA VAL A 518 -14.04 11.07 -48.91
C VAL A 518 -12.93 11.63 -48.02
N MET A 519 -12.05 12.47 -48.58
CA MET A 519 -11.09 13.21 -47.77
C MET A 519 -11.85 14.28 -46.97
N GLU A 520 -12.24 13.97 -45.74
CA GLU A 520 -12.72 14.98 -44.79
C GLU A 520 -11.61 16.02 -44.57
N ASP A 521 -11.89 17.27 -44.95
CA ASP A 521 -10.94 18.35 -44.79
C ASP A 521 -10.79 18.70 -43.30
N THR A 522 -9.67 18.25 -42.73
CA THR A 522 -9.24 18.54 -41.35
C THR A 522 -9.17 20.04 -40.99
N SER A 523 -9.33 20.96 -41.95
CA SER A 523 -9.52 22.39 -41.68
C SER A 523 -10.90 22.75 -41.10
N VAL A 524 -11.92 21.91 -41.29
CA VAL A 524 -13.32 22.17 -40.91
C VAL A 524 -13.71 21.35 -39.67
N PRO A 525 -13.98 21.98 -38.50
CA PRO A 525 -14.36 21.24 -37.29
C PRO A 525 -15.73 20.56 -37.43
N THR A 526 -15.79 19.25 -37.16
CA THR A 526 -17.02 18.46 -37.19
C THR A 526 -18.04 18.95 -36.14
N TYR A 527 -19.33 18.64 -36.31
CA TYR A 527 -20.39 18.99 -35.34
C TYR A 527 -20.05 18.59 -33.90
N ASN A 528 -19.40 17.43 -33.70
CA ASN A 528 -18.96 16.96 -32.38
C ASN A 528 -17.86 17.83 -31.77
N ASP A 529 -16.90 18.31 -32.58
CA ASP A 529 -15.84 19.23 -32.14
C ASP A 529 -16.40 20.60 -31.77
N ILE A 530 -17.35 21.11 -32.55
CA ILE A 530 -18.05 22.37 -32.26
C ILE A 530 -18.81 22.22 -30.93
N LYS A 531 -19.48 21.09 -30.71
CA LYS A 531 -20.22 20.79 -29.48
C LYS A 531 -19.28 20.62 -28.27
N ALA A 532 -18.12 20.00 -28.45
CA ALA A 532 -17.08 19.86 -27.43
C ALA A 532 -16.45 21.22 -27.05
N LYS A 533 -16.05 22.03 -28.05
CA LYS A 533 -15.52 23.39 -27.84
C LYS A 533 -16.56 24.31 -27.20
N SER A 534 -17.83 24.21 -27.59
CA SER A 534 -18.92 24.98 -26.97
C SER A 534 -19.17 24.56 -25.51
N LYS A 535 -19.07 23.26 -25.19
CA LYS A 535 -19.15 22.78 -23.80
C LYS A 535 -17.97 23.30 -22.96
N TYR A 536 -16.75 23.24 -23.50
CA TYR A 536 -15.54 23.73 -22.85
C TYR A 536 -15.57 25.25 -22.59
N LEU A 537 -16.07 26.04 -23.55
CA LEU A 537 -16.29 27.49 -23.38
C LEU A 537 -17.33 27.79 -22.29
N VAL A 538 -18.43 27.03 -22.24
CA VAL A 538 -19.43 27.14 -21.16
C VAL A 538 -18.78 26.81 -19.82
N GLU A 539 -18.05 25.70 -19.71
CA GLU A 539 -17.38 25.29 -18.47
C GLU A 539 -16.39 26.36 -17.97
N ILE A 540 -15.57 26.96 -18.84
CA ILE A 540 -14.72 28.11 -18.50
C ILE A 540 -15.56 29.30 -18.01
N SER A 541 -16.63 29.66 -18.71
CA SER A 541 -17.48 30.80 -18.34
C SER A 541 -18.29 30.61 -17.04
N THR A 542 -18.29 29.40 -16.47
CA THR A 542 -18.92 29.07 -15.18
C THR A 542 -17.93 28.98 -14.00
N ILE A 543 -16.65 29.31 -14.22
CA ILE A 543 -15.66 29.41 -13.14
C ILE A 543 -15.61 30.86 -12.66
N ASP A 544 -16.43 31.20 -11.66
CA ASP A 544 -16.32 32.46 -10.93
C ASP A 544 -14.96 32.53 -10.20
N GLU A 545 -14.16 33.58 -10.45
CA GLU A 545 -12.83 33.74 -9.83
C GLU A 545 -12.87 34.12 -8.33
N ASP A 546 -14.05 34.49 -7.79
CA ASP A 546 -14.22 35.01 -6.42
C ASP A 546 -14.59 33.94 -5.36
N ALA A 547 -14.12 32.70 -5.54
CA ALA A 547 -14.30 31.61 -4.58
C ALA A 547 -13.40 31.77 -3.32
N ILE A 548 -13.78 32.68 -2.41
CA ILE A 548 -13.06 32.96 -1.15
C ILE A 548 -12.78 31.65 -0.37
N PRO A 549 -11.51 31.33 -0.05
CA PRO A 549 -11.16 30.05 0.59
C PRO A 549 -11.71 29.97 2.02
N ALA A 550 -12.51 28.92 2.28
CA ALA A 550 -13.19 28.71 3.55
C ALA A 550 -12.22 28.60 4.75
N ALA A 551 -12.53 29.32 5.83
CA ALA A 551 -11.69 29.36 7.03
C ALA A 551 -11.60 27.97 7.73
N PRO A 552 -10.41 27.57 8.23
CA PRO A 552 -10.21 26.24 8.81
C PRO A 552 -11.00 26.03 10.11
N ALA A 553 -11.72 24.91 10.18
CA ALA A 553 -12.57 24.59 11.32
C ALA A 553 -11.78 24.42 12.63
N LYS A 554 -12.24 25.10 13.70
CA LYS A 554 -11.62 25.04 15.03
C LYS A 554 -11.73 23.63 15.63
N LYS A 555 -10.61 22.93 15.78
CA LYS A 555 -10.53 21.66 16.51
C LYS A 555 -10.98 21.87 17.97
N LYS A 556 -12.02 21.15 18.41
CA LYS A 556 -12.45 21.15 19.82
C LYS A 556 -11.44 20.37 20.67
N TYR A 557 -10.93 21.03 21.71
CA TYR A 557 -10.06 20.41 22.72
C TYR A 557 -10.87 19.40 23.56
N LYS A 558 -10.30 18.21 23.82
CA LYS A 558 -10.81 17.28 24.84
C LYS A 558 -9.88 17.34 26.07
N PRO A 559 -10.40 17.55 27.29
CA PRO A 559 -9.58 17.40 28.50
C PRO A 559 -9.21 15.91 28.71
N PRO A 560 -8.11 15.64 29.45
CA PRO A 560 -7.69 14.28 29.76
C PRO A 560 -8.62 13.60 30.78
N LYS A 561 -8.49 12.27 30.85
CA LYS A 561 -8.81 11.44 32.01
C LYS A 561 -7.52 10.78 32.49
#